data_AF-A0A7H0K0T0-F1
#
_entry.id   AF-A0A7H0K0T0-F1
#
_cell.length_a   1.000
_cell.length_b   1.000
_cell.length_c   1.000
_cell.angle_alpha   90.00
_cell.angle_beta   90.00
_cell.angle_gamma   90.00
#
_symmetry.space_group_name_H-M   'P 1'
#
loop_
_entity.id
_entity.type
_entity.pdbx_description
1 polymer ?
#
loop_
_entity_poly.entity_id
_entity_poly.type
_entity_poly.pdbx_seq_one_letter_code
_entity_poly.pdbx_strand_id
1 'polypeptide(L)' 'MKQRWALVKTPNSDDFVRVGSMSFDGGSLIIFEDGDRRVVKRAYGPGGWLSFEWKEPENASEVQA' A
#
# COMPACT_ATOMS: atom_id res chain seq x y z
N MET A 1 4.27 14.21 -9.72
CA MET A 1 4.91 13.50 -8.59
C MET A 1 5.17 12.06 -9.01
N LYS A 2 6.34 11.48 -8.71
CA LYS A 2 6.63 10.08 -9.05
C LYS A 2 5.76 9.18 -8.16
N GLN A 3 4.88 8.37 -8.77
CA GLN A 3 4.13 7.34 -8.04
C GLN A 3 5.10 6.29 -7.51
N ARG A 4 4.93 5.89 -6.24
CA ARG A 4 5.78 4.88 -5.58
C ARG A 4 4.99 3.59 -5.41
N TRP A 5 5.67 2.46 -5.40
CA TRP A 5 5.04 1.18 -5.07
C TRP A 5 5.27 0.86 -3.61
N ALA A 6 4.38 0.06 -3.04
CA ALA A 6 4.53 -0.49 -1.72
C ALA A 6 4.07 -1.94 -1.68
N LEU A 7 4.74 -2.73 -0.85
CA LEU A 7 4.30 -4.04 -0.44
C LEU A 7 3.59 -3.92 0.91
N VAL A 8 2.34 -4.39 0.98
CA VAL A 8 1.59 -4.54 2.21
C VAL A 8 1.47 -6.02 2.51
N LYS A 9 2.07 -6.47 3.60
CA LYS A 9 1.87 -7.84 4.07
C LYS A 9 0.57 -7.91 4.85
N THR A 10 -0.30 -8.84 4.50
CA THR A 10 -1.53 -9.15 5.24
C THR A 10 -1.39 -10.53 5.88
N PRO A 11 -2.31 -10.93 6.78
CA PRO A 11 -2.26 -12.27 7.36
C PRO A 11 -2.32 -13.41 6.34
N ASN A 12 -2.90 -13.17 5.16
CA ASN A 12 -3.21 -14.22 4.18
C ASN A 12 -2.52 -14.03 2.83
N SER A 13 -2.02 -12.84 2.52
CA SER A 13 -1.43 -12.49 1.23
C SER A 13 -0.50 -11.29 1.30
N ASP A 14 0.28 -11.11 0.25
CA ASP A 14 1.12 -9.95 0.02
C ASP A 14 0.49 -9.07 -1.08
N ASP A 15 0.20 -7.82 -0.77
CA ASP A 15 -0.46 -6.87 -1.67
C ASP A 15 0.54 -5.83 -2.18
N PHE A 16 0.80 -5.85 -3.50
CA PHE A 16 1.66 -4.86 -4.16
C PHE A 16 0.82 -3.71 -4.73
N VAL A 17 0.93 -2.51 -4.16
CA VAL A 17 0.02 -1.39 -4.42
C VAL A 17 0.78 -0.14 -4.83
N ARG A 18 0.34 0.55 -5.89
CA ARG A 18 0.80 1.91 -6.18
C ARG A 18 0.22 2.89 -5.17
N VAL A 19 1.08 3.72 -4.57
CA VAL A 19 0.73 4.66 -3.51
C VAL A 19 1.02 6.09 -4.00
N GLY A 20 -0.01 6.92 -4.00
CA GLY A 20 0.12 8.38 -4.10
C GLY A 20 0.40 9.00 -2.74
N SER A 21 -0.41 8.64 -1.74
CA SER A 21 -0.21 8.98 -0.33
C SER A 21 -0.84 7.93 0.58
N MET A 22 -0.57 8.03 1.89
CA MET A 22 -1.15 7.13 2.89
C MET A 22 -1.56 7.86 4.17
N SER A 23 -2.45 7.23 4.94
CA SER A 23 -2.82 7.65 6.29
C SER A 23 -2.96 6.45 7.22
N PHE A 24 -2.67 6.66 8.50
CA PHE A 24 -2.93 5.71 9.57
C PHE A 24 -4.01 6.29 10.48
N ASP A 25 -5.07 5.54 10.70
CA ASP A 25 -6.17 5.96 11.57
C ASP A 25 -6.78 4.75 12.30
N GLY A 26 -6.83 4.82 13.63
CA GLY A 26 -7.40 3.76 14.46
C GLY A 26 -6.77 2.36 14.28
N GLY A 27 -5.52 2.26 13.85
CA GLY A 27 -4.84 0.99 13.52
C GLY A 27 -5.09 0.49 12.10
N SER A 28 -5.87 1.22 11.31
CA SER A 28 -6.07 0.98 9.89
C SER A 28 -4.97 1.65 9.06
N LEU A 29 -4.59 1.01 7.96
CA LEU A 29 -3.76 1.60 6.91
C LEU A 29 -4.64 1.94 5.71
N ILE A 30 -4.62 3.20 5.29
CA ILE A 30 -5.36 3.69 4.12
C ILE A 30 -4.37 4.17 3.07
N ILE A 31 -4.48 3.64 1.86
CA ILE A 31 -3.68 3.98 0.70
C ILE A 31 -4.54 4.76 -0.29
N PHE A 32 -4.04 5.92 -0.69
CA PHE A 32 -4.68 6.80 -1.67
C PHE A 32 -3.93 6.76 -2.99
N GLU A 33 -4.67 6.95 -4.08
CA GLU A 33 -4.10 7.05 -5.42
C GLU A 33 -3.38 8.38 -5.64
N ASP A 34 -3.87 9.46 -5.00
CA ASP A 34 -3.37 10.81 -5.13
C ASP A 34 -2.64 11.31 -3.85
N GLY A 35 -1.96 12.45 -3.99
CA GLY A 35 -1.25 13.10 -2.88
C GLY A 35 -2.16 13.86 -1.92
N ASP A 36 -3.36 14.23 -2.37
CA ASP A 36 -4.31 15.08 -1.63
C ASP A 36 -5.31 14.25 -0.79
N ARG A 37 -5.15 12.93 -0.78
CA ARG A 37 -6.00 11.94 -0.09
C ARG A 37 -7.48 12.00 -0.50
N ARG A 38 -7.76 12.24 -1.79
CA ARG A 38 -9.13 12.35 -2.30
C ARG A 38 -9.70 11.02 -2.77
N VAL A 39 -8.87 10.17 -3.37
CA VAL A 39 -9.28 8.87 -3.91
C VAL A 39 -8.64 7.73 -3.12
N VAL A 40 -9.44 7.01 -2.34
CA VAL A 40 -9.01 5.79 -1.63
C VAL A 40 -8.82 4.67 -2.65
N LYS A 41 -7.63 4.07 -2.64
CA LYS A 41 -7.28 2.94 -3.50
C LYS A 41 -7.42 1.61 -2.78
N ARG A 42 -6.93 1.54 -1.54
CA ARG A 42 -7.00 0.38 -0.66
C ARG A 42 -7.11 0.82 0.80
N ALA A 43 -7.79 0.03 1.61
CA ALA A 43 -7.87 0.22 3.05
C ALA A 43 -7.76 -1.14 3.74
N TYR A 44 -6.94 -1.21 4.78
CA TYR A 44 -6.73 -2.39 5.61
C TYR A 44 -7.15 -2.04 7.02
N GLY A 45 -8.14 -2.76 7.57
CA GLY A 45 -8.60 -2.54 8.93
C GLY A 45 -7.57 -2.97 9.99
N PRO A 46 -7.86 -2.72 11.28
CA PRO A 46 -7.01 -3.16 12.38
C PRO A 46 -6.98 -4.70 12.41
N GLY A 47 -5.83 -5.29 12.10
CA GLY A 47 -5.65 -6.74 11.92
C GLY A 47 -5.70 -7.24 10.46
N GLY A 48 -6.05 -6.37 9.51
CA GLY A 48 -6.02 -6.68 8.08
C GLY A 48 -4.65 -6.51 7.41
N TRP A 49 -3.65 -6.05 8.16
CA TRP A 49 -2.28 -5.85 7.67
C TRP A 49 -1.26 -6.08 8.79
N LEU A 50 -0.05 -6.45 8.42
CA LEU A 50 1.07 -6.79 9.30
C LEU A 50 2.22 -5.81 9.16
N SER A 51 2.59 -5.46 7.93
CA SER A 51 3.68 -4.53 7.64
C SER A 51 3.48 -3.81 6.33
N PHE A 52 4.09 -2.62 6.21
CA PHE A 52 4.14 -1.82 5.01
C PHE A 52 5.60 -1.53 4.65
N GLU A 53 5.98 -1.74 3.39
CA GLU A 53 7.32 -1.46 2.90
C GLU A 53 7.26 -0.69 1.56
N TRP A 54 8.02 0.39 1.44
CA TRP A 54 8.21 1.07 0.16
C TRP A 54 9.05 0.20 -0.78
N LYS A 55 8.63 0.09 -2.04
CA LYS A 55 9.34 -0.67 -3.08
C LYS A 55 9.58 0.21 -4.30
N GLU A 56 10.77 0.07 -4.85
CA GLU A 56 11.09 0.66 -6.16
C GLU A 56 10.43 -0.16 -7.28
N PRO A 57 10.09 0.46 -8.41
CA PRO A 57 9.39 -0.20 -9.52
C PRO A 57 10.12 -1.43 -10.07
N GLU A 58 11.44 -1.47 -9.96
CA GLU A 58 12.30 -2.52 -10.51
C GLU A 58 12.06 -3.88 -9.83
N ASN A 59 11.68 -3.86 -8.54
CA ASN A 59 11.40 -5.06 -7.74
C ASN A 59 9.91 -5.49 -7.78
N ALA A 60 9.05 -4.78 -8.52
CA ALA A 60 7.63 -5.16 -8.66
C ALA A 60 7.44 -6.38 -9.59
N SER A 61 8.40 -6.59 -10.51
CA SER A 61 8.37 -7.62 -11.54
C SER A 61 8.59 -9.03 -10.99
N GLU A 62 9.22 -9.18 -9.82
CA GLU A 62 9.52 -10.48 -9.19
C GLU A 62 8.36 -11.06 -8.38
N VAL A 63 7.29 -10.28 -8.14
CA VAL A 63 6.16 -10.70 -7.28
C VAL A 63 4.97 -11.22 -8.11
N GLN A 64 5.09 -11.30 -9.43
CA GLN A 64 4.07 -11.82 -10.34
C GLN A 64 4.47 -13.12 -11.07
N ALA A 65 5.52 -13.81 -10.62
CA ALA A 65 5.94 -15.11 -11.15
C ALA A 65 5.42 -16.29 -10.29
#